data_AF-A0A485KHA2-F1
#
_entry.id   AF-A0A485KHA2-F1
#
_cell.length_a   1.000
_cell.length_b   1.000
_cell.length_c   1.000
_cell.angle_alpha   90.00
_cell.angle_beta   90.00
_cell.angle_gamma   90.00
#
_symmetry.space_group_name_H-M   'P 1'
#
loop_
_entity.id
_entity.type
_entity.pdbx_description
1 polymer ?
#
loop_
_entity_poly.entity_id
_entity_poly.type
_entity_poly.pdbx_seq_one_letter_code
_entity_poly.pdbx_strand_id
1 'polypeptide(L)'
;MSTACLLSKRRWSSLLIVSSGLREDRAALVEELTQWKAKFGGTAKAQGLLPPVFDNRSLHDTINSELQRLLDNKHAVDVARKNNPKATFSTDHKFALMTEAEFASYVKGSFDHGNKSLRSVPQVDLPSSGMEAAAVDWTTGSCMPPVRDQGQCGSCWAFSAVGAAEMGHCVATGELLDLSEQQVTSCSTEGGSMGCMGGWPAHALNYVATTGLCMESNWPYKSGQSGDTGSCSNNCAKKKLAIGKSVGVKGEAALVTTLNTQPASVLVEAGNSIWMNYQGGIVTQCPGAENDHAVVAVGYDGESYKLRNSWGTNWGEDGYIRVERDAGGNGMCNVVSDIEFPQLGSTPPTTPVPSSTKPNPSTPTPSKSTPKPSPSTPKPSPSTPKPSPTTPSPEPGCGTCQGCYYPANSECLSDDYTQDDCDYYSAEYGTIWCGN
;
A
#
# COMPACT_ATOMS: atom_id res chain seq x y z
N MET A 1 30.92 -64.57 5.03
CA MET A 1 30.82 -63.21 4.45
C MET A 1 29.36 -62.79 4.63
N SER A 2 28.92 -62.26 5.78
CA SER A 2 29.19 -60.91 6.33
C SER A 2 29.18 -59.87 5.21
N THR A 3 28.33 -58.84 5.22
CA THR A 3 28.24 -57.84 6.30
C THR A 3 26.91 -57.06 6.24
N ALA A 4 26.40 -56.74 7.43
CA ALA A 4 25.23 -55.93 7.72
C ALA A 4 25.37 -54.46 7.26
N CYS A 5 24.26 -53.86 6.85
CA CYS A 5 24.11 -52.41 6.67
C CYS A 5 23.65 -51.79 8.00
N LEU A 6 24.60 -51.28 8.77
CA LEU A 6 24.38 -50.54 10.02
C LEU A 6 24.49 -49.04 9.76
N LEU A 7 23.40 -48.33 10.09
CA LEU A 7 23.34 -47.01 10.72
C LEU A 7 24.56 -46.08 10.59
N SER A 8 24.37 -44.95 9.92
CA SER A 8 24.97 -43.68 10.34
C SER A 8 23.92 -42.58 10.29
N LYS A 9 23.39 -42.24 11.46
CA LYS A 9 22.73 -40.96 11.75
C LYS A 9 23.72 -39.85 11.41
N ARG A 10 23.61 -39.24 10.22
CA ARG A 10 24.20 -37.93 9.95
C ARG A 10 23.11 -36.89 10.15
N ARG A 11 23.33 -36.05 11.16
CA ARG A 11 22.59 -34.82 11.45
C ARG A 11 22.37 -34.05 10.16
N TRP A 12 21.11 -33.83 9.81
CA TRP A 12 20.72 -32.77 8.89
C TRP A 12 20.68 -31.47 9.70
N SER A 13 21.85 -30.94 10.00
CA SER A 13 22.01 -29.56 10.43
C SER A 13 23.00 -28.96 9.43
N SER A 14 22.60 -27.87 8.79
CA SER A 14 23.40 -27.11 7.82
C SER A 14 23.38 -27.63 6.38
N LEU A 15 22.23 -27.56 5.70
CA LEU A 15 22.18 -27.27 4.26
C LEU A 15 21.33 -26.01 4.10
N LEU A 16 21.97 -24.84 4.11
CA LEU A 16 22.33 -24.10 2.90
C LEU A 16 21.11 -23.48 2.22
N ILE A 17 20.64 -22.39 2.84
CA ILE A 17 20.10 -21.22 2.13
C ILE A 17 21.19 -20.80 1.13
N VAL A 18 21.05 -21.24 -0.12
CA VAL A 18 21.87 -20.78 -1.25
C VAL A 18 20.90 -20.16 -2.25
N SER A 19 20.61 -18.89 -2.00
CA SER A 19 20.32 -17.91 -3.02
C SER A 19 21.26 -16.73 -2.76
N SER A 20 21.65 -16.04 -3.82
CA SER A 20 22.78 -15.12 -3.94
C SER A 20 22.99 -14.12 -2.78
N GLY A 21 24.24 -14.01 -2.32
CA GLY A 21 24.79 -12.76 -1.78
C GLY A 21 24.64 -12.47 -0.28
N LEU A 22 23.68 -13.05 0.45
CA LEU A 22 23.47 -12.76 1.87
C LEU A 22 23.34 -14.08 2.66
N ARG A 23 24.40 -14.44 3.39
CA ARG A 23 24.30 -15.47 4.44
C ARG A 23 23.74 -14.80 5.69
N GLU A 24 22.45 -14.54 5.71
CA GLU A 24 21.78 -14.13 6.94
C GLU A 24 21.68 -15.32 7.89
N ASP A 25 21.90 -15.05 9.18
CA ASP A 25 21.66 -16.05 10.22
C ASP A 25 20.16 -16.31 10.29
N ARG A 26 19.75 -17.58 10.16
CA ARG A 26 18.35 -18.00 10.21
C ARG A 26 17.66 -17.50 11.48
N ALA A 27 18.38 -17.44 12.61
CA ALA A 27 17.82 -16.92 13.85
C ALA A 27 17.44 -15.43 13.76
N ALA A 28 18.23 -14.63 13.04
CA ALA A 28 17.90 -13.22 12.81
C ALA A 28 16.68 -13.06 11.90
N LEU A 29 16.58 -13.86 10.83
CA LEU A 29 15.40 -13.88 9.96
C LEU A 29 14.11 -14.27 10.70
N VAL A 30 14.19 -15.23 11.64
CA VAL A 30 13.05 -15.62 12.48
C VAL A 30 12.60 -14.47 13.38
N GLU A 31 13.54 -13.75 13.99
CA GLU A 31 13.23 -12.57 14.81
C GLU A 31 12.59 -11.44 13.97
N GLU A 32 13.16 -11.13 12.81
CA GLU A 32 12.60 -10.14 11.89
C GLU A 32 11.20 -10.52 11.40
N LEU A 33 10.99 -11.78 11.03
CA LEU A 33 9.68 -12.29 10.64
C LEU A 33 8.67 -12.16 11.80
N THR A 34 9.10 -12.44 13.03
CA THR A 34 8.26 -12.30 14.22
C THR A 34 7.85 -10.85 14.45
N GLN A 35 8.80 -9.91 14.34
CA GLN A 35 8.51 -8.47 14.43
C GLN A 35 7.59 -7.99 13.31
N TRP A 36 7.82 -8.45 12.08
CA TRP A 36 6.95 -8.13 10.95
C TRP A 36 5.52 -8.62 11.18
N LYS A 37 5.34 -9.86 11.65
CA LYS A 37 4.01 -10.42 11.92
C LYS A 37 3.31 -9.70 13.06
N ALA A 38 4.04 -9.31 14.11
CA ALA A 38 3.49 -8.51 15.19
C ALA A 38 3.00 -7.13 14.72
N LYS A 39 3.72 -6.50 13.77
CA LYS A 39 3.39 -5.16 13.26
C LYS A 39 2.34 -5.17 12.14
N PHE A 40 2.43 -6.12 11.21
CA PHE A 40 1.66 -6.13 9.98
C PHE A 40 0.80 -7.37 9.76
N GLY A 41 1.02 -8.46 10.52
CA GLY A 41 0.33 -9.74 10.29
C GLY A 41 -1.19 -9.63 10.32
N GLY A 42 -1.74 -8.84 11.26
CA GLY A 42 -3.18 -8.58 11.32
C GLY A 42 -3.71 -7.87 10.07
N THR A 43 -3.04 -6.80 9.63
CA THR A 43 -3.40 -6.05 8.41
C THR A 43 -3.25 -6.90 7.17
N ALA A 44 -2.14 -7.64 7.06
CA ALA A 44 -1.87 -8.53 5.94
C ALA A 44 -2.92 -9.64 5.84
N LYS A 45 -3.34 -10.22 6.98
CA LYS A 45 -4.42 -11.20 7.02
C LYS A 45 -5.75 -10.60 6.57
N ALA A 46 -6.11 -9.44 7.12
CA ALA A 46 -7.37 -8.76 6.80
C ALA A 46 -7.49 -8.32 5.33
N GLN A 47 -6.36 -8.14 4.65
CA GLN A 47 -6.28 -7.71 3.25
C GLN A 47 -5.86 -8.84 2.30
N GLY A 48 -5.80 -10.09 2.76
CA GLY A 48 -5.44 -11.24 1.91
C GLY A 48 -4.00 -11.21 1.36
N LEU A 49 -3.06 -10.54 2.05
CA LEU A 49 -1.67 -10.35 1.62
C LEU A 49 -0.72 -11.46 2.13
N LEU A 50 -1.21 -12.34 3.01
CA LEU A 50 -0.42 -13.45 3.53
C LEU A 50 -0.16 -14.50 2.43
N PRO A 51 0.96 -15.25 2.52
CA PRO A 51 1.22 -16.35 1.60
C PRO A 51 0.03 -17.33 1.54
N PRO A 52 -0.26 -17.92 0.37
CA PRO A 52 -1.26 -18.97 0.27
C PRO A 52 -0.85 -20.17 1.14
N VAL A 53 -1.76 -20.57 2.03
CA VAL A 53 -1.63 -21.80 2.81
C VAL A 53 -2.13 -22.96 1.94
N PHE A 54 -1.30 -23.97 1.74
CA PHE A 54 -1.70 -25.19 1.03
C PHE A 54 -1.97 -26.29 2.06
N ASP A 55 -3.13 -26.94 1.98
CA ASP A 55 -3.72 -27.88 2.98
C ASP A 55 -2.91 -29.16 3.28
N ASN A 56 -1.62 -29.21 2.94
CA ASN A 56 -0.78 -30.38 3.15
C ASN A 56 0.69 -30.04 3.51
N ARG A 57 0.98 -28.78 3.87
CA ARG A 57 2.32 -28.36 4.32
C ARG A 57 2.44 -28.50 5.83
N SER A 58 3.57 -29.03 6.30
CA SER A 58 3.90 -28.97 7.73
C SER A 58 4.13 -27.51 8.18
N LEU A 59 3.98 -27.23 9.48
CA LEU A 59 4.33 -25.92 10.06
C LEU A 59 5.75 -25.51 9.70
N HIS A 60 6.68 -26.48 9.73
CA HIS A 60 8.07 -26.28 9.35
C HIS A 60 8.19 -25.78 7.90
N ASP A 61 7.45 -26.37 6.96
CA ASP A 61 7.44 -25.96 5.55
C ASP A 61 6.81 -24.58 5.35
N THR A 62 5.74 -24.27 6.08
CA THR A 62 5.10 -22.95 6.06
C THR A 62 6.06 -21.87 6.53
N ILE A 63 6.71 -22.06 7.68
CA ILE A 63 7.63 -21.06 8.22
C ILE A 63 8.87 -20.92 7.33
N ASN A 64 9.45 -22.02 6.85
CA ASN A 64 10.57 -21.94 5.90
C ASN A 64 10.18 -21.19 4.62
N SER A 65 8.95 -21.35 4.13
CA SER A 65 8.45 -20.58 2.99
C SER A 65 8.35 -19.09 3.29
N GLU A 66 7.90 -18.70 4.49
CA GLU A 66 7.83 -17.29 4.90
C GLU A 66 9.23 -16.67 5.09
N LEU A 67 10.15 -17.41 5.72
CA LEU A 67 11.55 -16.98 5.89
C LEU A 67 12.23 -16.79 4.53
N GLN A 68 12.02 -17.70 3.58
CA GLN A 68 12.57 -17.58 2.25
C GLN A 68 12.01 -16.36 1.51
N ARG A 69 10.68 -16.13 1.59
CA ARG A 69 10.04 -14.95 1.00
C ARG A 69 10.60 -13.64 1.57
N LEU A 70 10.77 -13.56 2.90
CA LEU A 70 11.36 -12.39 3.55
C LEU A 70 12.81 -12.17 3.09
N LEU A 71 13.62 -13.23 3.03
CA LEU A 71 15.00 -13.16 2.55
C LEU A 71 15.09 -12.70 1.08
N ASP A 72 14.26 -13.27 0.21
CA ASP A 72 14.20 -12.88 -1.21
C ASP A 72 13.82 -11.41 -1.37
N ASN A 73 12.88 -10.93 -0.53
CA ASN A 73 12.51 -9.52 -0.53
C ASN A 73 13.64 -8.61 -0.02
N LYS A 74 14.38 -9.02 1.02
CA LYS A 74 15.57 -8.29 1.49
C LYS A 74 16.64 -8.18 0.40
N HIS A 75 16.84 -9.25 -0.37
CA HIS A 75 17.71 -9.20 -1.54
C HIS A 75 17.19 -8.21 -2.61
N ALA A 76 15.89 -8.21 -2.90
CA ALA A 76 15.28 -7.25 -3.83
C ALA A 76 15.44 -5.80 -3.36
N VAL A 77 15.29 -5.55 -2.05
CA VAL A 77 15.55 -4.24 -1.41
C VAL A 77 16.99 -3.79 -1.61
N ASP A 78 17.97 -4.68 -1.45
CA ASP A 78 19.38 -4.33 -1.65
C ASP A 78 19.72 -4.02 -3.11
N VAL A 79 19.13 -4.76 -4.05
CA VAL A 79 19.21 -4.43 -5.48
C VAL A 79 18.57 -3.07 -5.76
N ALA A 80 17.38 -2.81 -5.21
CA ALA A 80 16.67 -1.54 -5.38
C ALA A 80 17.50 -0.35 -4.87
N ARG A 81 18.08 -0.45 -3.66
CA ARG A 81 18.95 0.58 -3.08
C ARG A 81 20.18 0.87 -3.93
N LYS A 82 20.81 -0.17 -4.49
CA LYS A 82 21.98 -0.01 -5.36
C LYS A 82 21.65 0.74 -6.66
N ASN A 83 20.46 0.47 -7.21
CA ASN A 83 20.01 0.99 -8.49
C ASN A 83 19.31 2.36 -8.37
N ASN A 84 18.78 2.69 -7.19
CA ASN A 84 18.07 3.93 -6.91
C ASN A 84 18.73 4.66 -5.73
N PRO A 85 19.91 5.28 -5.92
CA PRO A 85 20.69 5.87 -4.83
C PRO A 85 20.01 7.09 -4.18
N LYS A 86 18.98 7.67 -4.81
CA LYS A 86 18.18 8.78 -4.27
C LYS A 86 16.93 8.31 -3.50
N ALA A 87 16.66 7.01 -3.43
CA ALA A 87 15.52 6.43 -2.74
C ALA A 87 15.95 5.46 -1.64
N THR A 88 15.01 5.20 -0.74
CA THR A 88 15.12 4.25 0.37
C THR A 88 14.05 3.19 0.21
N PHE A 89 14.45 1.96 0.51
CA PHE A 89 13.61 0.78 0.40
C PHE A 89 13.75 -0.05 1.68
N SER A 90 12.68 -0.71 2.07
CA SER A 90 12.60 -1.47 3.31
C SER A 90 11.57 -2.58 3.19
N THR A 91 11.72 -3.61 4.02
CA THR A 91 10.72 -4.67 4.24
C THR A 91 9.74 -4.31 5.37
N ASP A 92 9.82 -3.10 5.94
CA ASP A 92 8.94 -2.62 7.01
C ASP A 92 7.58 -2.13 6.48
N HIS A 93 6.85 -3.00 5.79
CA HIS A 93 5.52 -2.72 5.23
C HIS A 93 4.69 -4.01 5.08
N LYS A 94 3.38 -3.88 4.88
CA LYS A 94 2.41 -4.99 4.83
C LYS A 94 2.59 -5.99 3.67
N PHE A 95 3.39 -5.67 2.66
CA PHE A 95 3.60 -6.53 1.49
C PHE A 95 4.87 -7.39 1.60
N ALA A 96 5.63 -7.29 2.69
CA ALA A 96 7.02 -7.76 2.71
C ALA A 96 7.20 -9.28 2.51
N LEU A 97 6.15 -10.06 2.74
CA LEU A 97 6.19 -11.49 2.47
C LEU A 97 5.78 -11.81 1.03
N MET A 98 5.11 -10.95 0.27
CA MET A 98 4.69 -11.26 -1.10
C MET A 98 5.89 -11.53 -2.01
N THR A 99 5.77 -12.53 -2.88
CA THR A 99 6.67 -12.64 -4.03
C THR A 99 6.38 -11.52 -5.02
N GLU A 100 7.35 -11.17 -5.87
CA GLU A 100 7.16 -10.16 -6.90
C GLU A 100 5.99 -10.51 -7.84
N ALA A 101 5.78 -11.79 -8.16
CA ALA A 101 4.67 -12.23 -8.99
C ALA A 101 3.30 -12.06 -8.30
N GLU A 102 3.21 -12.37 -7.00
CA GLU A 102 1.99 -12.14 -6.22
C GLU A 102 1.70 -10.64 -6.06
N PHE A 103 2.74 -9.82 -5.84
CA PHE A 103 2.59 -8.37 -5.77
C PHE A 103 2.18 -7.78 -7.13
N ALA A 104 2.81 -8.22 -8.22
CA ALA A 104 2.40 -7.85 -9.56
C ALA A 104 0.93 -8.22 -9.83
N SER A 105 0.48 -9.41 -9.40
CA SER A 105 -0.92 -9.80 -9.51
C SER A 105 -1.85 -8.92 -8.67
N TYR A 106 -1.43 -8.54 -7.46
CA TYR A 106 -2.16 -7.62 -6.58
C TYR A 106 -2.34 -6.24 -7.23
N VAL A 107 -1.30 -5.72 -7.90
CA VAL A 107 -1.35 -4.43 -8.61
C VAL A 107 -2.16 -4.52 -9.90
N LYS A 108 -1.84 -5.52 -10.75
CA LYS A 108 -2.33 -5.67 -12.13
C LYS A 108 -3.81 -6.02 -12.24
N GLY A 109 -4.46 -6.47 -11.16
CA GLY A 109 -5.91 -6.71 -11.14
C GLY A 109 -6.74 -5.55 -11.71
N SER A 110 -6.18 -4.33 -11.73
CA SER A 110 -6.83 -3.14 -12.30
C SER A 110 -6.79 -3.01 -13.83
N PHE A 111 -5.96 -3.78 -14.55
CA PHE A 111 -5.75 -3.67 -16.00
C PHE A 111 -5.78 -5.01 -16.76
N ASP A 112 -5.89 -6.14 -16.06
CA ASP A 112 -5.74 -7.48 -16.65
C ASP A 112 -6.86 -7.87 -17.62
N HIS A 113 -8.06 -7.32 -17.45
CA HIS A 113 -9.23 -7.70 -18.24
C HIS A 113 -9.78 -6.56 -19.12
N GLY A 114 -9.27 -5.34 -18.95
CA GLY A 114 -9.71 -4.19 -19.73
C GLY A 114 -9.30 -4.29 -21.20
N ASN A 115 -10.24 -4.09 -22.12
CA ASN A 115 -9.88 -3.97 -23.53
C ASN A 115 -9.08 -2.68 -23.74
N LYS A 116 -7.76 -2.80 -23.94
CA LYS A 116 -6.83 -1.66 -24.12
C LYS A 116 -7.22 -0.74 -25.28
N SER A 117 -7.95 -1.23 -26.28
CA SER A 117 -8.47 -0.37 -27.37
C SER A 117 -9.52 0.64 -26.88
N LEU A 118 -10.19 0.35 -25.76
CA LEU A 118 -11.17 1.23 -25.14
C LEU A 118 -10.52 2.27 -24.24
N ARG A 119 -9.19 2.25 -24.03
CA ARG A 119 -8.50 3.22 -23.18
C ARG A 119 -8.52 4.65 -23.72
N SER A 120 -8.66 4.82 -25.02
CA SER A 120 -8.41 6.13 -25.65
C SER A 120 -9.41 7.21 -25.23
N VAL A 121 -8.89 8.40 -24.96
CA VAL A 121 -9.66 9.62 -24.73
C VAL A 121 -9.21 10.74 -25.66
N PRO A 122 -10.07 11.75 -25.91
CA PRO A 122 -9.69 12.92 -26.68
C PRO A 122 -8.40 13.53 -26.14
N GLN A 123 -7.40 13.62 -27.01
CA GLN A 123 -6.15 14.31 -26.70
C GLN A 123 -6.36 15.82 -26.90
N VAL A 124 -5.75 16.62 -26.03
CA VAL A 124 -5.81 18.08 -26.13
C VAL A 124 -4.41 18.68 -26.19
N ASP A 125 -4.28 19.75 -26.95
CA ASP A 125 -3.05 20.55 -26.94
C ASP A 125 -3.11 21.55 -25.77
N LEU A 126 -2.09 21.49 -24.91
CA LEU A 126 -1.95 22.46 -23.83
C LEU A 126 -1.30 23.75 -24.35
N PRO A 127 -1.72 24.93 -23.87
CA PRO A 127 -1.12 26.19 -24.28
C PRO A 127 0.37 26.24 -23.88
N SER A 128 1.23 26.58 -24.84
CA SER A 128 2.69 26.55 -24.71
C SER A 128 3.28 27.63 -23.78
N SER A 129 2.44 28.46 -23.14
CA SER A 129 2.81 29.77 -22.59
C SER A 129 2.32 30.05 -21.17
N GLY A 130 2.02 29.02 -20.38
CA GLY A 130 1.91 29.20 -18.92
C GLY A 130 3.28 29.41 -18.30
N MET A 131 3.45 30.37 -17.39
CA MET A 131 4.64 30.39 -16.53
C MET A 131 4.66 29.11 -15.71
N GLU A 132 5.62 28.23 -15.99
CA GLU A 132 5.91 27.08 -15.14
C GLU A 132 6.32 27.58 -13.75
N ALA A 133 5.55 27.22 -12.72
CA ALA A 133 5.99 27.44 -11.35
C ALA A 133 7.25 26.62 -11.06
N ALA A 134 8.15 27.13 -10.21
CA ALA A 134 9.37 26.40 -9.84
C ALA A 134 9.08 25.05 -9.17
N ALA A 135 7.96 24.96 -8.45
CA ALA A 135 7.42 23.74 -7.87
C ALA A 135 5.92 23.93 -7.58
N VAL A 136 5.18 22.83 -7.59
CA VAL A 136 3.77 22.76 -7.18
C VAL A 136 3.61 21.59 -6.23
N ASP A 137 2.95 21.79 -5.09
CA ASP A 137 2.57 20.70 -4.19
C ASP A 137 1.14 20.90 -3.68
N TRP A 138 0.19 20.22 -4.34
CA TRP A 138 -1.23 20.28 -3.98
C TRP A 138 -1.53 19.69 -2.60
N THR A 139 -0.62 18.88 -2.05
CA THR A 139 -0.80 18.27 -0.71
C THR A 139 -0.73 19.29 0.43
N THR A 140 -0.23 20.49 0.15
CA THR A 140 -0.19 21.61 1.11
C THR A 140 -1.47 22.44 1.12
N GLY A 141 -2.38 22.21 0.17
CA GLY A 141 -3.62 22.96 0.00
C GLY A 141 -4.85 22.30 0.62
N SER A 142 -5.97 23.03 0.66
CA SER A 142 -7.25 22.52 1.16
C SER A 142 -7.97 21.58 0.20
N CYS A 143 -7.51 21.48 -1.06
CA CYS A 143 -8.09 20.61 -2.08
C CYS A 143 -7.44 19.23 -2.13
N MET A 144 -6.97 18.73 -0.99
CA MET A 144 -6.31 17.44 -0.89
C MET A 144 -7.18 16.43 -0.13
N PRO A 145 -7.82 15.47 -0.82
CA PRO A 145 -8.54 14.40 -0.15
C PRO A 145 -7.55 13.45 0.56
N PRO A 146 -7.98 12.78 1.66
CA PRO A 146 -7.13 11.87 2.42
C PRO A 146 -6.62 10.72 1.54
N VAL A 147 -5.46 10.16 1.89
CA VAL A 147 -4.95 8.93 1.27
C VAL A 147 -5.88 7.77 1.62
N ARG A 148 -6.25 6.99 0.61
CA ARG A 148 -7.15 5.82 0.73
C ARG A 148 -6.39 4.50 0.58
N ASP A 149 -7.06 3.40 0.89
CA ASP A 149 -6.55 2.04 0.72
C ASP A 149 -7.56 1.22 -0.11
N GLN A 150 -7.16 0.84 -1.33
CA GLN A 150 -7.98 0.04 -2.24
C GLN A 150 -8.08 -1.43 -1.79
N GLY A 151 -7.28 -1.86 -0.81
CA GLY A 151 -7.24 -3.23 -0.34
C GLY A 151 -6.93 -4.21 -1.46
N GLN A 152 -7.62 -5.35 -1.50
CA GLN A 152 -7.39 -6.44 -2.45
C GLN A 152 -8.13 -6.30 -3.79
N CYS A 153 -8.86 -5.21 -4.00
CA CYS A 153 -9.64 -4.99 -5.22
C CYS A 153 -8.81 -4.23 -6.27
N GLY A 154 -8.81 -4.72 -7.52
CA GLY A 154 -8.20 -4.07 -8.69
C GLY A 154 -8.95 -2.81 -9.13
N SER A 155 -9.01 -1.83 -8.25
CA SER A 155 -9.84 -0.61 -8.39
C SER A 155 -9.02 0.68 -8.39
N CYS A 156 -7.71 0.62 -8.60
CA CYS A 156 -6.88 1.83 -8.67
C CYS A 156 -7.38 2.82 -9.72
N TRP A 157 -8.01 2.32 -10.79
CA TRP A 157 -8.65 3.13 -11.83
C TRP A 157 -9.78 4.01 -11.26
N ALA A 158 -10.57 3.47 -10.33
CA ALA A 158 -11.62 4.20 -9.63
C ALA A 158 -11.03 5.20 -8.64
N PHE A 159 -10.05 4.80 -7.81
CA PHE A 159 -9.39 5.69 -6.85
C PHE A 159 -8.67 6.86 -7.52
N SER A 160 -7.98 6.60 -8.63
CA SER A 160 -7.28 7.63 -9.39
C SER A 160 -8.28 8.63 -10.00
N ALA A 161 -9.36 8.13 -10.61
CA ALA A 161 -10.39 8.96 -11.21
C ALA A 161 -11.16 9.78 -10.16
N VAL A 162 -11.58 9.17 -9.05
CA VAL A 162 -12.28 9.88 -7.96
C VAL A 162 -11.37 10.94 -7.35
N GLY A 163 -10.11 10.60 -7.08
CA GLY A 163 -9.14 11.57 -6.58
C GLY A 163 -8.95 12.77 -7.50
N ALA A 164 -8.72 12.54 -8.79
CA ALA A 164 -8.59 13.63 -9.76
C ALA A 164 -9.89 14.46 -9.88
N ALA A 165 -11.06 13.83 -9.76
CA ALA A 165 -12.35 14.50 -9.81
C ALA A 165 -12.64 15.36 -8.57
N GLU A 166 -12.38 14.85 -7.36
CA GLU A 166 -12.51 15.59 -6.10
C GLU A 166 -11.63 16.84 -6.10
N MET A 167 -10.35 16.66 -6.48
CA MET A 167 -9.39 17.75 -6.54
C MET A 167 -9.77 18.76 -7.62
N GLY A 168 -10.14 18.32 -8.83
CA GLY A 168 -10.60 19.20 -9.90
C GLY A 168 -11.86 19.99 -9.50
N HIS A 169 -12.83 19.36 -8.83
CA HIS A 169 -14.01 20.04 -8.32
C HIS A 169 -13.65 21.11 -7.28
N CYS A 170 -12.77 20.78 -6.34
CA CYS A 170 -12.32 21.73 -5.33
C CYS A 170 -11.52 22.89 -5.95
N VAL A 171 -10.69 22.64 -6.97
CA VAL A 171 -10.00 23.71 -7.71
C VAL A 171 -11.01 24.66 -8.35
N ALA A 172 -12.09 24.14 -8.93
CA ALA A 172 -13.11 24.94 -9.61
C ALA A 172 -14.06 25.70 -8.67
N THR A 173 -14.23 25.26 -7.42
CA THR A 173 -15.30 25.75 -6.53
C THR A 173 -14.85 26.17 -5.13
N GLY A 174 -13.68 25.74 -4.70
CA GLY A 174 -13.23 25.82 -3.31
C GLY A 174 -13.82 24.77 -2.37
N GLU A 175 -14.72 23.89 -2.84
CA GLU A 175 -15.36 22.84 -2.02
C GLU A 175 -14.69 21.48 -2.26
N LEU A 176 -14.05 20.94 -1.22
CA LEU A 176 -13.57 19.56 -1.23
C LEU A 176 -14.72 18.62 -0.84
N LEU A 177 -15.05 17.70 -1.73
CA LEU A 177 -15.99 16.61 -1.46
C LEU A 177 -15.21 15.33 -1.17
N ASP A 178 -15.74 14.52 -0.25
CA ASP A 178 -15.27 13.16 0.02
C ASP A 178 -16.25 12.16 -0.62
N LEU A 179 -15.87 11.63 -1.78
CA LEU A 179 -16.73 10.90 -2.72
C LEU A 179 -16.47 9.40 -2.70
N SER A 180 -17.52 8.63 -3.00
CA SER A 180 -17.49 7.17 -2.93
C SER A 180 -16.79 6.51 -4.13
N GLU A 181 -15.61 5.93 -3.89
CA GLU A 181 -14.96 5.02 -4.85
C GLU A 181 -15.75 3.72 -5.03
N GLN A 182 -16.57 3.35 -4.05
CA GLN A 182 -17.44 2.18 -4.15
C GLN A 182 -18.46 2.33 -5.26
N GLN A 183 -19.08 3.51 -5.39
CA GLN A 183 -20.04 3.76 -6.48
C GLN A 183 -19.36 3.60 -7.84
N VAL A 184 -18.16 4.18 -8.04
CA VAL A 184 -17.45 4.05 -9.32
C VAL A 184 -17.10 2.59 -9.60
N THR A 185 -16.57 1.89 -8.60
CA THR A 185 -16.21 0.47 -8.69
C THR A 185 -17.41 -0.40 -9.06
N SER A 186 -18.57 -0.20 -8.41
CA SER A 186 -19.77 -1.02 -8.62
C SER A 186 -20.59 -0.64 -9.85
N CYS A 187 -20.55 0.62 -10.30
CA CYS A 187 -21.50 1.16 -11.29
C CYS A 187 -20.88 1.67 -12.60
N SER A 188 -19.61 2.06 -12.62
CA SER A 188 -18.99 2.56 -13.86
C SER A 188 -18.64 1.38 -14.77
N THR A 189 -19.36 1.26 -15.88
CA THR A 189 -19.16 0.19 -16.88
C THR A 189 -18.70 0.72 -18.24
N GLU A 190 -18.66 2.06 -18.42
CA GLU A 190 -18.14 2.67 -19.64
C GLU A 190 -16.66 2.29 -19.84
N GLY A 191 -16.24 2.16 -21.10
CA GLY A 191 -14.89 1.70 -21.44
C GLY A 191 -14.61 0.23 -21.11
N GLY A 192 -15.63 -0.56 -20.74
CA GLY A 192 -15.47 -1.98 -20.39
C GLY A 192 -14.91 -2.20 -18.99
N SER A 193 -15.13 -1.26 -18.06
CA SER A 193 -14.72 -1.39 -16.67
C SER A 193 -15.51 -2.52 -15.98
N MET A 194 -14.81 -3.32 -15.16
CA MET A 194 -15.30 -4.56 -14.54
C MET A 194 -15.06 -4.58 -13.02
N GLY A 195 -15.17 -3.42 -12.38
CA GLY A 195 -15.02 -3.28 -10.93
C GLY A 195 -13.64 -3.69 -10.45
N CYS A 196 -13.56 -4.72 -9.59
CA CYS A 196 -12.31 -5.24 -9.07
C CYS A 196 -11.45 -5.99 -10.10
N MET A 197 -11.99 -6.28 -11.28
CA MET A 197 -11.24 -6.86 -12.40
C MET A 197 -10.67 -5.77 -13.34
N GLY A 198 -10.75 -4.51 -12.91
CA GLY A 198 -10.09 -3.41 -13.58
C GLY A 198 -10.97 -2.50 -14.40
N GLY A 199 -10.35 -1.44 -14.93
CA GLY A 199 -11.02 -0.37 -15.65
C GLY A 199 -10.06 0.74 -16.04
N TRP A 200 -10.60 1.80 -16.61
CA TRP A 200 -9.82 2.91 -17.16
C TRP A 200 -10.18 4.23 -16.47
N PRO A 201 -9.20 4.98 -15.89
CA PRO A 201 -9.50 6.20 -15.14
C PRO A 201 -10.25 7.24 -15.95
N ALA A 202 -9.89 7.43 -17.21
CA ALA A 202 -10.58 8.30 -18.16
C ALA A 202 -12.11 8.06 -18.25
N HIS A 203 -12.53 6.80 -18.37
CA HIS A 203 -13.95 6.45 -18.44
C HIS A 203 -14.64 6.60 -17.10
N ALA A 204 -13.95 6.29 -16.00
CA ALA A 204 -14.45 6.62 -14.67
C ALA A 204 -14.64 8.13 -14.50
N LEU A 205 -13.71 8.97 -14.93
CA LEU A 205 -13.84 10.43 -14.90
C LEU A 205 -15.06 10.90 -15.70
N ASN A 206 -15.32 10.33 -16.88
CA ASN A 206 -16.52 10.64 -17.67
C ASN A 206 -17.81 10.24 -16.95
N TYR A 207 -17.82 9.07 -16.31
CA TYR A 207 -18.92 8.61 -15.47
C TYR A 207 -19.17 9.58 -14.32
N VAL A 208 -18.13 10.01 -13.60
CA VAL A 208 -18.20 10.96 -12.49
C VAL A 208 -18.73 12.32 -12.96
N ALA A 209 -18.18 12.85 -14.05
CA ALA A 209 -18.58 14.12 -14.64
C ALA A 209 -20.06 14.10 -15.08
N THR A 210 -20.56 12.97 -15.58
CA THR A 210 -21.94 12.85 -16.09
C THR A 210 -22.94 12.57 -14.97
N THR A 211 -22.62 11.62 -14.09
CA THR A 211 -23.56 11.04 -13.12
C THR A 211 -23.53 11.76 -11.77
N GLY A 212 -22.37 12.29 -11.38
CA GLY A 212 -22.11 12.65 -9.99
C GLY A 212 -21.97 11.42 -9.09
N LEU A 213 -21.49 11.63 -7.85
CA LEU A 213 -21.20 10.55 -6.90
C LEU A 213 -21.86 10.75 -5.54
N CYS A 214 -22.16 9.66 -4.84
CA CYS A 214 -22.42 9.68 -3.41
C CYS A 214 -21.20 10.22 -2.66
N MET A 215 -21.44 10.80 -1.48
CA MET A 215 -20.38 10.96 -0.49
C MET A 215 -19.91 9.60 0.02
N GLU A 216 -18.64 9.46 0.37
CA GLU A 216 -18.07 8.24 0.96
C GLU A 216 -18.82 7.82 2.23
N SER A 217 -19.21 8.79 3.06
CA SER A 217 -20.04 8.55 4.25
C SER A 217 -21.41 7.89 3.98
N ASN A 218 -21.97 8.05 2.78
CA ASN A 218 -23.25 7.46 2.40
C ASN A 218 -23.09 6.11 1.68
N TRP A 219 -21.95 5.86 1.05
CA TRP A 219 -21.64 4.58 0.41
C TRP A 219 -20.17 4.22 0.59
N PRO A 220 -19.80 3.70 1.78
CA PRO A 220 -18.41 3.43 2.09
C PRO A 220 -17.78 2.35 1.22
N TYR A 221 -16.48 2.46 1.01
CA TYR A 221 -15.67 1.48 0.29
C TYR A 221 -15.52 0.17 1.06
N LYS A 222 -16.02 -0.92 0.46
CA LYS A 222 -16.02 -2.29 1.01
C LYS A 222 -15.32 -3.30 0.09
N SER A 223 -15.26 -3.00 -1.21
CA SER A 223 -14.61 -3.87 -2.19
C SER A 223 -13.15 -4.19 -1.85
N GLY A 224 -12.44 -3.29 -1.16
CA GLY A 224 -11.07 -3.56 -0.74
C GLY A 224 -10.92 -4.65 0.32
N GLN A 225 -11.94 -4.92 1.12
CA GLN A 225 -11.91 -6.02 2.09
C GLN A 225 -12.45 -7.32 1.50
N SER A 226 -13.49 -7.27 0.66
CA SER A 226 -14.09 -8.47 0.08
C SER A 226 -13.38 -8.96 -1.18
N GLY A 227 -12.72 -8.06 -1.92
CA GLY A 227 -12.29 -8.31 -3.30
C GLY A 227 -13.45 -8.34 -4.31
N ASP A 228 -14.69 -8.16 -3.84
CA ASP A 228 -15.89 -8.19 -4.67
C ASP A 228 -16.24 -6.80 -5.17
N THR A 229 -16.56 -6.69 -6.45
CA THR A 229 -17.07 -5.44 -7.08
C THR A 229 -18.30 -4.86 -6.38
N GLY A 230 -19.10 -5.72 -5.72
CA GLY A 230 -20.39 -5.35 -5.16
C GLY A 230 -21.43 -5.05 -6.25
N SER A 231 -22.67 -4.80 -5.85
CA SER A 231 -23.75 -4.47 -6.78
C SER A 231 -23.92 -2.95 -6.90
N CYS A 232 -24.18 -2.47 -8.12
CA CYS A 232 -24.56 -1.08 -8.32
C CYS A 232 -25.90 -0.76 -7.66
N SER A 233 -25.89 0.23 -6.77
CA SER A 233 -27.05 0.80 -6.10
C SER A 233 -27.24 2.27 -6.49
N ASN A 234 -28.46 2.78 -6.38
CA ASN A 234 -28.77 4.21 -6.61
C ASN A 234 -29.37 4.88 -5.37
N ASN A 235 -29.11 4.32 -4.18
CA ASN A 235 -29.83 4.68 -2.95
C ASN A 235 -29.21 5.87 -2.18
N CYS A 236 -28.45 6.74 -2.84
CA CYS A 236 -27.84 7.92 -2.22
C CYS A 236 -28.22 9.20 -2.97
N ALA A 237 -28.12 10.34 -2.29
CA ALA A 237 -28.14 11.64 -2.95
C ALA A 237 -26.76 11.92 -3.58
N LYS A 238 -26.68 11.86 -4.91
CA LYS A 238 -25.46 12.11 -5.67
C LYS A 238 -25.13 13.62 -5.70
N LYS A 239 -23.86 13.95 -5.51
CA LYS A 239 -23.28 15.28 -5.70
C LYS A 239 -22.85 15.43 -7.15
N LYS A 240 -23.31 16.49 -7.81
CA LYS A 240 -22.86 16.85 -9.15
C LYS A 240 -21.58 17.67 -9.03
N LEU A 241 -20.53 17.25 -9.70
CA LEU A 241 -19.24 17.94 -9.67
C LEU A 241 -19.19 19.04 -10.73
N ALA A 242 -18.45 20.10 -10.43
CA ALA A 242 -18.14 21.23 -11.33
C ALA A 242 -16.96 20.91 -12.26
N ILE A 243 -17.04 19.75 -12.92
CA ILE A 243 -16.02 19.26 -13.86
C ILE A 243 -16.70 18.77 -15.14
N GLY A 244 -15.96 18.83 -16.23
CA GLY A 244 -16.30 18.28 -17.54
C GLY A 244 -15.75 16.87 -17.75
N LYS A 245 -15.84 16.41 -19.00
CA LYS A 245 -15.31 15.11 -19.40
C LYS A 245 -13.79 15.05 -19.28
N SER A 246 -13.26 13.83 -19.23
CA SER A 246 -11.82 13.58 -19.22
C SER A 246 -11.19 13.97 -20.56
N VAL A 247 -9.99 14.54 -20.48
CA VAL A 247 -9.07 14.72 -21.61
C VAL A 247 -7.73 14.09 -21.29
N GLY A 248 -6.96 13.77 -22.32
CA GLY A 248 -5.64 13.16 -22.18
C GLY A 248 -4.52 14.02 -22.76
N VAL A 249 -3.34 13.93 -22.15
CA VAL A 249 -2.08 14.50 -22.62
C VAL A 249 -0.92 13.54 -22.34
N LYS A 250 0.26 13.81 -22.92
CA LYS A 250 1.46 12.98 -22.76
C LYS A 250 2.72 13.84 -22.69
N GLY A 251 3.74 13.34 -21.99
CA GLY A 251 5.06 13.94 -21.92
C GLY A 251 5.27 14.85 -20.69
N GLU A 252 6.54 15.03 -20.33
CA GLU A 252 7.01 15.76 -19.15
C GLU A 252 6.44 17.18 -19.07
N ALA A 253 6.60 17.96 -20.15
CA ALA A 253 6.10 19.33 -20.22
C ALA A 253 4.57 19.40 -20.05
N ALA A 254 3.84 18.40 -20.55
CA ALA A 254 2.40 18.35 -20.42
C ALA A 254 1.98 18.02 -18.98
N LEU A 255 2.67 17.12 -18.29
CA LEU A 255 2.40 16.83 -16.88
C LEU A 255 2.63 18.08 -16.02
N VAL A 256 3.76 18.75 -16.21
CA VAL A 256 4.08 20.01 -15.52
C VAL A 256 3.02 21.06 -15.77
N THR A 257 2.64 21.29 -17.03
CA THR A 257 1.62 22.27 -17.39
C THR A 257 0.27 21.93 -16.76
N THR A 258 -0.09 20.65 -16.74
CA THR A 258 -1.32 20.16 -16.09
C THR A 258 -1.28 20.42 -14.59
N LEU A 259 -0.20 20.03 -13.91
CA LEU A 259 -0.03 20.17 -12.46
C LEU A 259 -0.03 21.63 -11.99
N ASN A 260 0.36 22.58 -12.84
CA ASN A 260 0.22 24.02 -12.56
C ASN A 260 -1.25 24.47 -12.44
N THR A 261 -2.20 23.67 -12.92
CA THR A 261 -3.63 24.03 -12.90
C THR A 261 -4.46 23.09 -12.02
N GLN A 262 -4.16 21.80 -12.05
CA GLN A 262 -4.86 20.78 -11.27
C GLN A 262 -4.04 19.48 -11.18
N PRO A 263 -4.29 18.65 -10.18
CA PRO A 263 -3.86 17.25 -10.15
C PRO A 263 -4.47 16.42 -11.29
N ALA A 264 -3.78 15.35 -11.67
CA ALA A 264 -4.16 14.49 -12.77
C ALA A 264 -4.02 13.01 -12.43
N SER A 265 -4.88 12.17 -13.00
CA SER A 265 -4.68 10.72 -13.00
C SER A 265 -3.54 10.40 -13.97
N VAL A 266 -2.61 9.55 -13.57
CA VAL A 266 -1.51 9.07 -14.41
C VAL A 266 -1.44 7.55 -14.32
N LEU A 267 -1.01 6.91 -15.40
CA LEU A 267 -0.68 5.49 -15.36
C LEU A 267 0.82 5.29 -15.12
N VAL A 268 1.15 4.20 -14.44
CA VAL A 268 2.52 3.86 -14.04
C VAL A 268 2.75 2.35 -14.10
N GLU A 269 4.02 1.95 -14.15
CA GLU A 269 4.46 0.57 -13.87
C GLU A 269 4.77 0.39 -12.38
N ALA A 270 3.82 -0.18 -11.63
CA ALA A 270 3.92 -0.35 -10.18
C ALA A 270 3.95 -1.80 -9.70
N GLY A 271 3.67 -2.80 -10.55
CA GLY A 271 3.70 -4.22 -10.20
C GLY A 271 5.11 -4.81 -10.10
N ASN A 272 6.01 -4.15 -9.38
CA ASN A 272 7.42 -4.54 -9.28
C ASN A 272 8.01 -4.29 -7.88
N SER A 273 9.17 -4.89 -7.63
CA SER A 273 9.88 -4.79 -6.34
C SER A 273 10.30 -3.37 -5.93
N ILE A 274 10.42 -2.42 -6.86
CA ILE A 274 10.74 -1.01 -6.55
C ILE A 274 9.56 -0.36 -5.82
N TRP A 275 8.36 -0.50 -6.37
CA TRP A 275 7.14 0.03 -5.76
C TRP A 275 6.71 -0.76 -4.52
N MET A 276 6.88 -2.08 -4.53
CA MET A 276 6.53 -2.93 -3.39
C MET A 276 7.21 -2.46 -2.11
N ASN A 277 8.51 -2.13 -2.21
CA ASN A 277 9.39 -1.87 -1.07
C ASN A 277 9.74 -0.39 -0.87
N TYR A 278 9.14 0.52 -1.65
CA TYR A 278 9.44 1.95 -1.55
C TYR A 278 9.08 2.49 -0.16
N GLN A 279 10.04 3.20 0.47
CA GLN A 279 9.84 3.86 1.76
C GLN A 279 9.98 5.38 1.66
N GLY A 280 10.81 5.90 0.76
CA GLY A 280 10.97 7.34 0.57
C GLY A 280 12.09 7.73 -0.37
N GLY A 281 12.21 9.01 -0.67
CA GLY A 281 13.18 9.54 -1.64
C GLY A 281 12.71 9.45 -3.08
N ILE A 282 13.62 9.67 -4.04
CA ILE A 282 13.29 9.78 -5.47
C ILE A 282 13.67 8.48 -6.18
N VAL A 283 12.69 7.78 -6.75
CA VAL A 283 12.92 6.62 -7.61
C VAL A 283 13.50 7.11 -8.94
N THR A 284 14.65 6.56 -9.34
CA THR A 284 15.42 6.90 -10.56
C THR A 284 15.50 5.72 -11.54
N GLN A 285 14.93 4.58 -11.20
CA GLN A 285 14.88 3.40 -12.06
C GLN A 285 13.72 2.48 -11.68
N CYS A 286 12.90 2.15 -12.67
CA CYS A 286 11.95 1.03 -12.66
C CYS A 286 12.36 -0.03 -13.72
N PRO A 287 11.77 -1.25 -13.69
CA PRO A 287 12.15 -2.33 -14.60
C PRO A 287 11.85 -2.09 -16.10
N GLY A 288 10.98 -1.14 -16.45
CA GLY A 288 10.59 -0.85 -17.83
C GLY A 288 9.48 -1.76 -18.37
N ALA A 289 8.55 -2.18 -17.49
CA ALA A 289 7.37 -2.94 -17.80
C ALA A 289 6.23 -2.06 -18.37
N GLU A 290 5.11 -2.70 -18.74
CA GLU A 290 3.90 -2.00 -19.14
C GLU A 290 3.19 -1.38 -17.93
N ASN A 291 2.35 -0.35 -18.19
CA ASN A 291 1.48 0.23 -17.17
C ASN A 291 0.49 -0.81 -16.63
N ASP A 292 0.42 -0.90 -15.30
CA ASP A 292 -0.41 -1.85 -14.56
C ASP A 292 -1.09 -1.21 -13.34
N HIS A 293 -0.92 0.10 -13.14
CA HIS A 293 -1.50 0.84 -12.02
C HIS A 293 -1.87 2.28 -12.39
N ALA A 294 -2.84 2.84 -11.66
CA ALA A 294 -3.28 4.22 -11.81
C ALA A 294 -3.14 4.96 -10.47
N VAL A 295 -2.52 6.13 -10.50
CA VAL A 295 -2.27 6.99 -9.34
C VAL A 295 -2.55 8.44 -9.69
N VAL A 296 -2.60 9.32 -8.68
CA VAL A 296 -2.82 10.75 -8.92
C VAL A 296 -1.49 11.49 -8.81
N ALA A 297 -1.07 12.16 -9.87
CA ALA A 297 0.01 13.13 -9.81
C ALA A 297 -0.49 14.40 -9.10
N VAL A 298 0.18 14.77 -8.00
CA VAL A 298 -0.27 15.84 -7.08
C VAL A 298 0.77 16.94 -6.88
N GLY A 299 1.89 16.87 -7.59
CA GLY A 299 2.90 17.91 -7.53
C GLY A 299 4.18 17.55 -8.27
N TYR A 300 5.06 18.54 -8.36
CA TYR A 300 6.40 18.39 -8.87
C TYR A 300 7.33 19.41 -8.21
N ASP A 301 8.61 19.11 -8.21
CA ASP A 301 9.68 20.05 -7.90
C ASP A 301 10.76 20.00 -9.00
N GLY A 302 11.95 20.51 -8.68
CA GLY A 302 13.07 20.53 -9.63
C GLY A 302 13.69 19.15 -9.92
N GLU A 303 13.31 18.10 -9.18
CA GLU A 303 13.93 16.77 -9.32
C GLU A 303 12.90 15.65 -9.51
N SER A 304 11.65 15.84 -9.09
CA SER A 304 10.68 14.75 -9.00
C SER A 304 9.24 15.15 -9.24
N TYR A 305 8.43 14.17 -9.66
CA TYR A 305 6.98 14.20 -9.55
C TYR A 305 6.54 13.52 -8.25
N LYS A 306 5.58 14.13 -7.54
CA LYS A 306 4.95 13.56 -6.35
C LYS A 306 3.62 12.91 -6.72
N LEU A 307 3.48 11.63 -6.44
CA LEU A 307 2.31 10.82 -6.79
C LEU A 307 1.62 10.32 -5.52
N ARG A 308 0.30 10.47 -5.45
CA ARG A 308 -0.56 9.89 -4.41
C ARG A 308 -1.00 8.51 -4.83
N ASN A 309 -0.67 7.50 -4.02
CA ASN A 309 -1.07 6.11 -4.22
C ASN A 309 -2.34 5.77 -3.42
N SER A 310 -2.86 4.55 -3.62
CA SER A 310 -4.08 4.03 -3.00
C SER A 310 -3.82 2.77 -2.15
N TRP A 311 -2.66 2.68 -1.49
CA TRP A 311 -2.28 1.53 -0.63
C TRP A 311 -2.24 1.88 0.87
N GLY A 312 -2.87 2.99 1.25
CA GLY A 312 -2.88 3.51 2.62
C GLY A 312 -1.63 4.29 2.99
N THR A 313 -1.69 4.99 4.13
CA THR A 313 -0.61 5.87 4.61
C THR A 313 0.62 5.13 5.13
N ASN A 314 0.52 3.82 5.37
CA ASN A 314 1.65 3.02 5.88
C ASN A 314 2.58 2.52 4.76
N TRP A 315 2.37 2.96 3.52
CA TRP A 315 3.21 2.66 2.37
C TRP A 315 3.89 3.94 1.86
N GLY A 316 5.17 3.87 1.48
CA GLY A 316 5.92 5.01 0.96
C GLY A 316 6.01 6.18 1.94
N GLU A 317 6.03 7.40 1.39
CA GLU A 317 6.09 8.65 2.15
C GLU A 317 4.66 9.05 2.58
N ASP A 318 4.08 8.38 3.58
CA ASP A 318 2.70 8.59 4.04
C ASP A 318 1.63 8.35 2.96
N GLY A 319 1.84 7.36 2.08
CA GLY A 319 0.97 7.02 0.96
C GLY A 319 1.36 7.64 -0.38
N TYR A 320 2.51 8.33 -0.42
CA TYR A 320 3.04 8.99 -1.61
C TYR A 320 4.33 8.34 -2.08
N ILE A 321 4.66 8.58 -3.34
CA ILE A 321 5.94 8.23 -3.96
C ILE A 321 6.44 9.40 -4.78
N ARG A 322 7.77 9.57 -4.80
CA ARG A 322 8.45 10.51 -5.69
C ARG A 322 9.23 9.76 -6.75
N VAL A 323 9.01 10.12 -8.01
CA VAL A 323 9.69 9.56 -9.18
C VAL A 323 10.46 10.66 -9.90
N GLU A 324 11.63 10.32 -10.45
CA GLU A 324 12.52 11.27 -11.12
C GLU A 324 11.82 11.98 -12.28
N ARG A 325 12.00 13.29 -12.33
CA ARG A 325 11.51 14.15 -13.39
C ARG A 325 12.53 14.23 -14.53
N ASP A 326 12.06 14.53 -15.74
CA ASP A 326 12.88 14.73 -16.94
C ASP A 326 13.69 13.47 -17.35
N ALA A 327 13.17 12.29 -17.03
CA ALA A 327 13.78 11.00 -17.39
C ALA A 327 13.72 10.69 -18.90
N GLY A 328 12.92 11.45 -19.66
CA GLY A 328 12.71 11.28 -21.10
C GLY A 328 11.79 10.10 -21.44
N GLY A 329 11.47 9.94 -22.74
CA GLY A 329 10.58 8.87 -23.21
C GLY A 329 9.19 8.95 -22.57
N ASN A 330 8.77 7.86 -21.92
CA ASN A 330 7.52 7.77 -21.16
C ASN A 330 7.63 8.33 -19.72
N GLY A 331 8.78 8.89 -19.35
CA GLY A 331 9.09 9.35 -17.99
C GLY A 331 9.44 8.20 -17.06
N MET A 332 9.87 8.55 -15.84
CA MET A 332 10.22 7.55 -14.83
C MET A 332 9.00 6.70 -14.47
N CYS A 333 9.15 5.39 -14.53
CA CYS A 333 8.08 4.42 -14.29
C CYS A 333 6.82 4.67 -15.14
N ASN A 334 7.00 5.18 -16.37
CA ASN A 334 5.97 5.54 -17.35
C ASN A 334 5.01 6.68 -16.95
N VAL A 335 5.33 7.47 -15.92
CA VAL A 335 4.41 8.46 -15.32
C VAL A 335 3.87 9.52 -16.29
N VAL A 336 4.53 9.78 -17.43
CA VAL A 336 4.07 10.74 -18.43
C VAL A 336 3.52 10.11 -19.71
N SER A 337 3.36 8.78 -19.74
CA SER A 337 2.88 8.07 -20.92
C SER A 337 1.41 8.35 -21.22
N ASP A 338 0.60 8.51 -20.16
CA ASP A 338 -0.84 8.75 -20.24
C ASP A 338 -1.28 9.53 -19.00
N ILE A 339 -1.54 10.81 -19.23
CA ILE A 339 -1.97 11.77 -18.21
C ILE A 339 -3.41 12.12 -18.53
N GLU A 340 -4.31 11.84 -17.60
CA GLU A 340 -5.76 11.95 -17.77
C GLU A 340 -6.34 12.83 -16.67
N PHE A 341 -7.12 13.83 -17.04
CA PHE A 341 -7.70 14.77 -16.07
C PHE A 341 -9.06 15.28 -16.56
N PRO A 342 -9.97 15.61 -15.64
CA PRO A 342 -11.24 16.21 -16.03
C PRO A 342 -11.02 17.68 -16.42
N GLN A 343 -11.74 18.15 -17.44
CA GLN A 343 -11.80 19.58 -17.73
C GLN A 343 -12.45 20.32 -16.54
N LEU A 344 -11.92 21.48 -16.15
CA LEU A 344 -12.56 22.30 -15.11
C LEU A 344 -13.80 23.00 -15.68
N GLY A 345 -14.86 23.11 -14.87
CA GLY A 345 -16.02 23.94 -15.24
C GLY A 345 -15.63 25.42 -15.37
N SER A 346 -16.28 26.16 -16.27
CA SER A 346 -15.92 27.52 -16.75
C SER A 346 -15.90 28.66 -15.72
N THR A 347 -15.89 28.37 -14.42
CA THR A 347 -15.76 29.39 -13.38
C THR A 347 -14.28 29.72 -13.16
N PRO A 348 -13.86 31.00 -13.21
CA PRO A 348 -12.46 31.36 -12.98
C PRO A 348 -11.97 30.85 -11.61
N PRO A 349 -10.71 30.39 -11.48
CA PRO A 349 -10.15 30.00 -10.20
C PRO A 349 -10.23 31.16 -9.21
N THR A 350 -10.81 30.93 -8.03
CA THR A 350 -10.72 31.87 -6.88
C THR A 350 -9.64 31.47 -5.89
N THR A 351 -9.06 30.28 -6.03
CA THR A 351 -7.99 29.75 -5.20
C THR A 351 -6.65 29.83 -5.95
N PRO A 352 -5.63 30.49 -5.38
CA PRO A 352 -4.29 30.45 -5.95
C PRO A 352 -3.73 29.02 -5.88
N VAL A 353 -3.12 28.57 -6.97
CA VAL A 353 -2.32 27.34 -7.04
C VAL A 353 -1.33 27.34 -5.87
N PRO A 354 -1.24 26.26 -5.07
CA PRO A 354 -0.27 26.21 -3.98
C PRO A 354 1.16 26.25 -4.54
N SER A 355 1.81 27.41 -4.45
CA SER A 355 3.23 27.56 -4.78
C SER A 355 4.04 27.38 -3.51
N SER A 356 4.91 26.37 -3.48
CA SER A 356 5.81 26.14 -2.36
C SER A 356 6.99 27.12 -2.45
N THR A 357 6.99 28.12 -1.56
CA THR A 357 8.20 28.92 -1.32
C THR A 357 9.10 28.16 -0.34
N LYS A 358 10.32 27.87 -0.76
CA LYS A 358 11.35 27.16 0.04
C LYS A 358 11.61 27.91 1.36
N PRO A 359 11.45 27.29 2.55
CA PRO A 359 11.89 27.91 3.80
C PRO A 359 13.42 27.93 3.87
N ASN A 360 13.99 29.11 4.13
CA ASN A 360 15.40 29.28 4.46
C ASN A 360 15.68 28.66 5.85
N PRO A 361 16.79 27.93 6.08
CA PRO A 361 17.01 27.24 7.34
C PRO A 361 17.38 28.26 8.43
N SER A 362 16.42 28.58 9.30
CA SER A 362 16.66 29.34 10.53
C SER A 362 16.85 28.35 11.66
N THR A 363 18.03 28.39 12.26
CA THR A 363 18.50 27.55 13.37
C THR A 363 17.57 27.64 14.60
N PRO A 364 17.11 26.53 15.20
CA PRO A 364 16.37 26.61 16.45
C PRO A 364 17.34 26.55 17.65
N THR A 365 17.24 27.57 18.51
CA THR A 365 17.82 27.58 19.85
C THR A 365 16.80 26.98 20.82
N PRO A 366 17.18 26.14 21.80
CA PRO A 366 16.22 25.38 22.60
C PRO A 366 15.66 26.20 23.77
N SER A 367 14.33 26.33 23.84
CA SER A 367 13.64 26.81 25.05
C SER A 367 12.98 25.65 25.77
N LYS A 368 13.51 25.33 26.95
CA LYS A 368 12.95 24.39 27.92
C LYS A 368 11.73 25.02 28.60
N SER A 369 10.64 24.27 28.74
CA SER A 369 9.86 24.25 29.98
C SER A 369 8.96 23.02 30.07
N THR A 370 9.26 22.18 31.03
CA THR A 370 8.42 21.08 31.52
C THR A 370 7.46 21.60 32.59
N PRO A 371 6.25 21.00 32.73
CA PRO A 371 5.52 21.02 33.99
C PRO A 371 5.74 19.69 34.74
N LYS A 372 6.21 19.81 35.98
CA LYS A 372 6.32 18.74 36.99
C LYS A 372 4.94 18.47 37.63
N PRO A 373 4.56 17.22 37.95
CA PRO A 373 3.30 16.90 38.61
C PRO A 373 3.37 17.07 40.14
N SER A 374 2.22 17.39 40.75
CA SER A 374 2.04 17.51 42.21
C SER A 374 1.40 16.23 42.79
N PRO A 375 1.65 15.87 44.07
CA PRO A 375 1.50 14.52 44.59
C PRO A 375 0.16 14.29 45.31
N SER A 376 -0.38 13.07 45.21
CA SER A 376 -1.49 12.59 46.05
C SER A 376 -0.99 11.55 47.08
N THR A 377 -1.37 11.78 48.33
CA THR A 377 -1.04 11.00 49.53
C THR A 377 -1.93 9.74 49.69
N PRO A 378 -1.50 8.74 50.50
CA PRO A 378 -2.06 7.38 50.53
C PRO A 378 -2.93 7.07 51.76
N LYS A 379 -3.95 6.20 51.63
CA LYS A 379 -4.50 5.31 52.69
C LYS A 379 -5.70 4.45 52.19
N PRO A 380 -6.13 3.37 52.89
CA PRO A 380 -5.44 2.18 53.40
C PRO A 380 -5.93 0.86 52.77
N SER A 381 -5.18 -0.21 53.04
CA SER A 381 -5.52 -1.62 52.81
C SER A 381 -6.73 -2.11 53.63
N PRO A 382 -7.43 -3.16 53.15
CA PRO A 382 -7.79 -4.25 54.05
C PRO A 382 -7.51 -5.66 53.47
N SER A 383 -6.77 -6.43 54.29
CA SER A 383 -6.92 -7.86 54.62
C SER A 383 -7.27 -8.91 53.54
N THR A 384 -6.31 -9.80 53.33
CA THR A 384 -6.35 -11.11 52.67
C THR A 384 -7.36 -12.12 53.26
N PRO A 385 -7.96 -12.97 52.40
CA PRO A 385 -8.24 -14.36 52.72
C PRO A 385 -7.29 -15.34 51.99
N LYS A 386 -6.98 -16.44 52.67
CA LYS A 386 -6.14 -17.59 52.28
C LYS A 386 -6.73 -18.37 51.06
N PRO A 387 -5.91 -18.99 50.19
CA PRO A 387 -6.37 -19.54 48.91
C PRO A 387 -7.05 -20.90 49.02
N SER A 388 -8.06 -21.11 48.17
CA SER A 388 -8.54 -22.43 47.71
C SER A 388 -7.95 -22.72 46.32
N PRO A 389 -7.81 -23.99 45.92
CA PRO A 389 -6.92 -24.40 44.84
C PRO A 389 -7.48 -24.00 43.48
N THR A 390 -6.75 -23.16 42.76
CA THR A 390 -7.04 -22.82 41.36
C THR A 390 -6.17 -23.69 40.46
N THR A 391 -6.83 -24.35 39.52
CA THR A 391 -6.32 -24.93 38.27
C THR A 391 -5.21 -24.09 37.65
N PRO A 392 -4.19 -24.67 36.97
CA PRO A 392 -3.11 -23.91 36.37
C PRO A 392 -3.65 -22.81 35.44
N SER A 393 -3.26 -21.57 35.70
CA SER A 393 -3.41 -20.47 34.75
C SER A 393 -2.45 -20.72 33.58
N PRO A 394 -2.85 -20.49 32.31
CA PRO A 394 -1.91 -20.58 31.20
C PRO A 394 -0.77 -19.58 31.38
N GLU A 395 0.43 -19.97 30.96
CA GLU A 395 1.61 -19.11 30.90
C GLU A 395 1.33 -17.80 30.15
N PRO A 396 2.07 -16.70 30.47
CA PRO A 396 1.87 -15.40 29.84
C PRO A 396 2.20 -15.45 28.34
N GLY A 397 1.19 -15.73 27.53
CA GLY A 397 1.29 -15.83 26.07
C GLY A 397 0.10 -16.52 25.41
N CYS A 398 -0.61 -17.40 26.12
CA CYS A 398 -1.56 -18.32 25.50
C CYS A 398 -2.92 -17.73 25.06
N GLY A 399 -3.32 -16.56 25.56
CA GLY A 399 -4.64 -16.00 25.26
C GLY A 399 -5.78 -17.01 25.51
N THR A 400 -6.57 -17.31 24.47
CA THR A 400 -7.64 -18.33 24.49
C THR A 400 -7.24 -19.66 23.84
N CYS A 401 -5.97 -19.85 23.45
CA CYS A 401 -5.50 -21.07 22.80
C CYS A 401 -5.43 -22.25 23.79
N GLN A 402 -5.91 -23.43 23.38
CA GLN A 402 -5.89 -24.67 24.17
C GLN A 402 -5.08 -25.79 23.47
N GLY A 403 -4.01 -25.42 22.77
CA GLY A 403 -3.16 -26.31 22.00
C GLY A 403 -1.80 -25.66 21.72
N CYS A 404 -1.16 -25.96 20.59
CA CYS A 404 0.11 -25.30 20.27
C CYS A 404 -0.12 -23.86 19.80
N TYR A 405 0.32 -22.89 20.61
CA TYR A 405 0.26 -21.48 20.27
C TYR A 405 1.54 -21.07 19.55
N TYR A 406 1.39 -20.38 18.41
CA TYR A 406 2.50 -19.77 17.69
C TYR A 406 2.47 -18.25 17.87
N PRO A 407 3.31 -17.69 18.75
CA PRO A 407 3.23 -16.28 19.14
C PRO A 407 3.41 -15.32 17.98
N ALA A 408 4.26 -15.67 17.00
CA ALA A 408 4.54 -14.79 15.87
C ALA A 408 3.28 -14.48 15.05
N ASN A 409 2.38 -15.44 14.82
CA ASN A 409 1.12 -15.22 14.09
C ASN A 409 -0.06 -14.84 15.00
N SER A 410 0.14 -14.78 16.32
CA SER A 410 -0.96 -14.74 17.30
C SER A 410 -2.02 -15.81 17.02
N GLU A 411 -1.57 -17.00 16.62
CA GLU A 411 -2.42 -18.07 16.10
C GLU A 411 -2.33 -19.31 16.98
N CYS A 412 -3.50 -19.91 17.25
CA CYS A 412 -3.59 -21.25 17.81
C CYS A 412 -3.56 -22.23 16.64
N LEU A 413 -2.51 -23.04 16.56
CA LEU A 413 -2.35 -24.03 15.49
C LEU A 413 -3.42 -25.11 15.59
N SER A 414 -3.68 -25.82 14.49
CA SER A 414 -4.74 -26.84 14.45
C SER A 414 -4.55 -27.92 15.51
N ASP A 415 -5.65 -28.59 15.89
CA ASP A 415 -5.66 -29.67 16.88
C ASP A 415 -4.79 -30.88 16.47
N ASP A 416 -4.30 -30.92 15.24
CA ASP A 416 -3.37 -31.95 14.75
C ASP A 416 -1.94 -31.77 15.30
N TYR A 417 -1.61 -30.58 15.81
CA TYR A 417 -0.31 -30.32 16.45
C TYR A 417 -0.34 -30.81 17.89
N THR A 418 0.39 -31.90 18.14
CA THR A 418 0.52 -32.46 19.48
C THR A 418 1.46 -31.62 20.35
N GLN A 419 1.50 -31.90 21.66
CA GLN A 419 2.48 -31.29 22.55
C GLN A 419 3.91 -31.55 22.08
N ASP A 420 4.20 -32.76 21.61
CA ASP A 420 5.52 -33.13 21.11
C ASP A 420 5.89 -32.33 19.84
N ASP A 421 4.93 -32.10 18.94
CA ASP A 421 5.15 -31.23 17.77
C ASP A 421 5.41 -29.79 18.22
N CYS A 422 4.63 -29.30 19.19
CA CYS A 422 4.78 -27.95 19.72
C CYS A 422 6.14 -27.73 20.41
N ASP A 423 6.57 -28.70 21.20
CA ASP A 423 7.84 -28.69 21.90
C ASP A 423 9.01 -28.85 20.91
N TYR A 424 8.86 -29.69 19.88
CA TYR A 424 9.83 -29.82 18.79
C TYR A 424 10.07 -28.49 18.08
N TYR A 425 9.00 -27.74 17.81
CA TYR A 425 9.07 -26.44 17.16
C TYR A 425 9.44 -25.27 18.10
N SER A 426 9.41 -25.47 19.42
CA SER A 426 9.65 -24.41 20.41
C SER A 426 11.04 -23.80 20.29
N ALA A 427 12.06 -24.64 20.08
CA ALA A 427 13.46 -24.21 19.98
C ALA A 427 13.77 -23.43 18.70
N GLU A 428 13.02 -23.70 17.62
CA GLU A 428 13.26 -23.13 16.30
C GLU A 428 12.33 -21.95 15.98
N TYR A 429 11.12 -21.95 16.54
CA TYR A 429 10.04 -21.04 16.19
C TYR A 429 9.35 -20.38 17.39
N GLY A 430 9.78 -20.68 18.63
CA GLY A 430 9.23 -20.08 19.83
C GLY A 430 7.77 -20.44 20.09
N THR A 431 7.29 -21.58 19.57
CA THR A 431 5.95 -22.10 19.87
C THR A 431 5.80 -22.40 21.36
N ILE A 432 4.61 -22.21 21.89
CA ILE A 432 4.25 -22.36 23.30
C ILE A 432 3.09 -23.36 23.38
N TRP A 433 3.25 -24.45 24.11
CA TRP A 433 2.14 -25.37 24.37
C TRP A 433 1.19 -24.77 25.41
N CYS A 434 -0.08 -24.62 25.03
CA CYS A 434 -1.14 -24.01 25.85
C CYS A 434 -2.26 -24.99 26.20
N GLY A 435 -2.10 -26.28 25.88
CA GLY A 435 -2.99 -27.35 26.32
C GLY A 435 -2.78 -27.71 27.79
N ASN A 436 -3.83 -28.19 28.46
CA ASN A 436 -3.78 -28.65 29.87
C ASN A 436 -3.03 -29.97 30.04
#